data_AF-A0A3D0N5K8-F1
#
_entry.id   AF-A0A3D0N5K8-F1
#
_cell.length_a   1.000
_cell.length_b   1.000
_cell.length_c   1.000
_cell.angle_alpha   90.00
_cell.angle_beta   90.00
_cell.angle_gamma   90.00
#
_symmetry.space_group_name_H-M   'P 1'
#
loop_
_entity.id
_entity.type
_entity.pdbx_description
1 polymer ?
#
loop_
_entity_poly.entity_id
_entity_poly.type
_entity_poly.pdbx_seq_one_letter_code
_entity_poly.pdbx_strand_id
1 'polypeptide(L)'
;DEYDARLPIFFASGVLVTLALSVLRMRYVWWPLSPLGFALSGSWSMIVFWFPIMVAWALKGAVLRYGGMRLYQRLRPLMFGLILGEFSQAVLWATISGIWRTPAPFFPWP
;
A
#
# COMPACT_ATOMS: atom_id res chain seq x y z
N ASP A 1 5.11 5.94 37.08
CA ASP A 1 5.79 6.97 36.27
C ASP A 1 6.63 6.33 35.19
N GLU A 2 6.09 6.15 33.99
CA GLU A 2 6.81 5.50 32.88
C GLU A 2 6.79 6.42 31.64
N TYR A 3 7.32 7.64 31.81
CA TYR A 3 7.64 8.50 30.68
C TYR A 3 9.01 8.05 30.16
N ASP A 4 9.01 7.09 29.24
CA ASP A 4 10.23 6.62 28.59
C ASP A 4 10.81 7.77 27.76
N ALA A 5 11.92 8.35 28.23
CA ALA A 5 12.55 9.56 27.69
C ALA A 5 13.02 9.42 26.23
N ARG A 6 12.92 8.22 25.67
CA ARG A 6 13.23 7.87 24.27
C ARG A 6 12.13 8.32 23.31
N LEU A 7 10.88 8.34 23.77
CA LEU A 7 9.70 8.71 22.97
C LEU A 7 9.82 10.11 22.30
N PRO A 8 10.20 11.19 23.02
CA PRO A 8 10.37 12.49 22.39
C PRO A 8 11.54 12.53 21.39
N ILE A 9 12.58 11.71 21.58
CA ILE A 9 13.74 11.64 20.67
C ILE A 9 13.33 11.00 19.33
N PHE A 10 12.55 9.93 19.36
CA PHE A 10 12.00 9.31 18.15
C PHE A 10 11.02 10.24 17.42
N PHE A 11 10.17 10.95 18.17
CA PHE A 11 9.24 11.92 17.58
C PHE A 11 9.99 13.09 16.93
N ALA A 12 10.97 13.68 17.63
CA ALA A 12 11.77 14.79 17.12
C ALA A 12 12.56 14.39 15.86
N SER A 13 13.17 13.21 15.84
CA SER A 13 13.91 12.72 14.67
C SER A 13 12.98 12.47 13.47
N GLY A 14 11.78 11.90 13.68
CA GLY A 14 10.77 11.73 12.64
C GLY A 14 10.29 13.06 12.04
N VAL A 15 10.07 14.07 12.88
CA VAL A 15 9.71 15.43 12.44
C VAL A 15 10.83 16.06 11.62
N LEU A 16 12.08 15.93 12.07
CA LEU A 16 13.25 16.49 11.39
C LEU A 16 13.46 15.88 10.00
N VAL A 17 13.35 14.55 9.89
CA VAL A 17 13.47 13.83 8.61
C VAL A 17 12.32 14.19 7.66
N THR A 18 11.10 14.28 8.17
CA THR A 18 9.93 14.65 7.35
C THR A 18 10.03 16.09 6.83
N LEU A 19 10.45 17.02 7.68
CA LEU A 19 10.70 18.41 7.27
C LEU A 19 11.81 18.51 6.23
N ALA A 20 12.93 17.81 6.44
CA ALA A 20 14.02 17.77 5.47
C ALA A 20 13.53 17.27 4.11
N LEU A 21 12.83 16.12 4.07
CA LEU A 21 12.27 15.57 2.83
C LEU A 21 11.27 16.51 2.16
N SER A 22 10.44 17.21 2.95
CA SER A 22 9.45 18.18 2.43
C SER A 22 10.13 19.40 1.80
N VAL A 23 11.11 20.00 2.49
CA VAL A 23 11.88 21.16 2.01
C VAL A 23 12.67 20.79 0.75
N LEU A 24 13.31 19.62 0.74
CA LEU A 24 14.10 19.19 -0.40
C LEU A 24 13.24 18.83 -1.61
N ARG A 25 12.01 18.34 -1.42
CA ARG A 25 11.03 18.19 -2.49
C ARG A 25 10.58 19.53 -3.07
N MET A 26 10.42 20.57 -2.25
CA MET A 26 10.12 21.92 -2.74
C MET A 26 11.29 22.54 -3.50
N ARG A 27 12.54 22.21 -3.12
CA ARG A 27 13.75 22.78 -3.75
C ARG A 27 14.20 22.02 -5.00
N TYR A 28 13.99 20.70 -5.06
CA TYR A 28 14.45 19.84 -6.14
C TYR A 28 13.30 19.03 -6.74
N VAL A 29 12.77 19.50 -7.87
CA VAL A 29 11.68 18.83 -8.62
C VAL A 29 12.08 17.43 -9.10
N TRP A 30 13.38 17.17 -9.26
CA TRP A 30 13.95 15.88 -9.66
C TRP A 30 14.07 14.86 -8.52
N TRP A 31 13.90 15.25 -7.25
CA TRP A 31 14.17 14.34 -6.13
C TRP A 31 13.12 13.20 -6.03
N PRO A 32 13.55 11.93 -6.13
CA PRO A 32 12.63 10.79 -6.18
C PRO A 32 12.05 10.39 -4.81
N LEU A 33 12.66 10.87 -3.71
CA LEU A 33 12.25 10.56 -2.35
C LEU A 33 11.10 11.46 -1.91
N SER A 34 9.87 10.96 -2.12
CA SER A 34 8.67 11.66 -1.66
C SER A 34 8.50 11.48 -0.14
N PRO A 35 8.17 12.55 0.63
CA PRO A 35 7.84 12.43 2.06
C PRO A 35 6.63 11.52 2.30
N LEU A 36 5.80 11.29 1.27
CA LEU A 36 4.69 10.33 1.31
C LEU A 36 5.18 8.88 1.48
N GLY A 37 6.28 8.50 0.80
CA GLY A 37 6.88 7.17 0.94
C GLY A 37 7.46 6.95 2.33
N PHE A 38 8.04 7.99 2.93
CA PHE A 38 8.54 7.95 4.31
C PHE A 38 7.40 7.87 5.35
N ALA A 39 6.30 8.61 5.15
CA ALA A 39 5.13 8.52 6.02
C ALA A 39 4.47 7.13 5.96
N LEU A 40 4.42 6.54 4.76
CA LEU A 40 3.80 5.24 4.55
C LEU A 40 4.70 4.07 4.97
N SER A 41 6.03 4.20 5.01
CA SER A 41 6.93 3.08 5.29
C SER A 41 6.74 2.44 6.68
N GLY A 42 6.26 3.19 7.66
CA GLY A 42 5.93 2.67 9.00
C GLY A 42 4.49 2.19 9.16
N SER A 43 3.64 2.37 8.14
CA SER A 43 2.24 1.97 8.21
C SER A 43 2.11 0.46 7.99
N TRP A 44 1.27 -0.21 8.79
CA TRP A 44 0.97 -1.64 8.63
C TRP A 44 0.52 -1.97 7.20
N SER A 45 -0.27 -1.08 6.58
CA SER A 45 -0.68 -1.19 5.18
C SER A 45 0.51 -1.32 4.24
N MET A 46 1.62 -0.61 4.47
CA MET A 46 2.80 -0.73 3.60
C MET A 46 3.53 -2.06 3.79
N ILE A 47 3.58 -2.58 5.02
CA ILE A 47 4.18 -3.90 5.32
C ILE A 47 3.43 -5.04 4.64
N VAL A 48 2.11 -4.91 4.48
CA VAL A 48 1.30 -5.92 3.79
C VAL A 48 1.26 -5.70 2.28
N PHE A 49 1.16 -4.44 1.83
CA PHE A 49 0.94 -4.11 0.42
C PHE A 49 2.20 -3.84 -0.40
N TRP A 50 3.41 -3.82 0.17
CA TRP A 50 4.63 -3.48 -0.59
C TRP A 50 4.84 -4.38 -1.82
N PHE A 51 4.61 -5.69 -1.69
CA PHE A 51 4.79 -6.67 -2.75
C PHE A 51 3.77 -6.50 -3.89
N PRO A 52 2.44 -6.49 -3.64
CA PRO A 52 1.46 -6.25 -4.69
C PRO A 52 1.61 -4.87 -5.33
N ILE A 53 2.03 -3.83 -4.59
CA ILE A 53 2.36 -2.51 -5.15
C ILE A 53 3.53 -2.60 -6.13
N MET A 54 4.60 -3.32 -5.78
CA MET A 54 5.73 -3.56 -6.69
C MET A 54 5.31 -4.27 -7.97
N VAL A 55 4.48 -5.32 -7.85
CA VAL A 55 3.96 -6.06 -9.00
C VAL A 55 3.08 -5.15 -9.87
N ALA A 56 2.19 -4.37 -9.25
CA ALA A 56 1.33 -3.43 -9.97
C ALA A 56 2.15 -2.36 -10.71
N TRP A 57 3.22 -1.84 -10.10
CA TRP A 57 4.13 -0.90 -10.74
C TRP A 57 4.87 -1.53 -11.92
N ALA A 58 5.41 -2.74 -11.76
CA ALA A 58 6.12 -3.44 -12.83
C ALA A 58 5.19 -3.77 -14.01
N LEU A 59 3.99 -4.27 -13.72
CA LEU A 59 2.98 -4.58 -14.73
C LEU A 59 2.55 -3.30 -15.46
N LYS A 60 2.24 -2.23 -14.72
CA LYS A 60 1.89 -0.93 -15.32
C LYS A 60 3.01 -0.40 -16.20
N GLY A 61 4.26 -0.45 -15.72
CA GLY A 61 5.44 -0.03 -16.48
C GLY A 61 5.60 -0.82 -17.78
N ALA A 62 5.46 -2.15 -17.73
CA ALA A 62 5.49 -3.00 -18.92
C ALA A 62 4.35 -2.67 -19.88
N VAL A 63 3.12 -2.53 -19.39
CA VAL A 63 1.94 -2.20 -20.20
C VAL A 63 2.09 -0.87 -20.91
N LEU A 64 2.58 0.17 -20.22
CA LEU A 64 2.84 1.47 -20.83
C LEU A 64 3.98 1.42 -21.86
N ARG A 65 5.04 0.64 -21.58
CA ARG A 65 6.22 0.54 -22.46
C ARG A 65 5.93 -0.25 -23.74
N TYR A 66 5.14 -1.33 -23.67
CA TYR A 66 4.87 -2.22 -24.81
C TYR A 66 3.53 -1.96 -25.52
N GLY A 67 2.52 -1.43 -24.82
CA GLY A 67 1.15 -1.35 -25.34
C GLY A 67 0.53 0.05 -25.44
N GLY A 68 1.18 1.07 -24.91
CA GLY A 68 0.67 2.45 -24.91
C GLY A 68 -0.70 2.61 -24.22
N MET A 69 -1.35 3.75 -24.45
CA MET A 69 -2.60 4.12 -23.76
C MET A 69 -3.80 3.21 -24.10
N ARG A 70 -3.81 2.60 -25.30
CA ARG A 70 -4.90 1.70 -25.73
C ARG A 70 -4.88 0.37 -24.99
N LEU A 71 -3.70 -0.21 -24.75
CA LEU A 71 -3.59 -1.46 -23.97
C LEU A 71 -3.98 -1.24 -22.51
N TYR A 72 -3.61 -0.08 -21.94
CA TYR A 72 -4.03 0.29 -20.59
C TYR A 72 -5.56 0.32 -20.44
N GLN A 73 -6.28 0.89 -21.40
CA GLN A 73 -7.75 0.90 -21.37
C GLN A 73 -8.36 -0.50 -21.47
N ARG A 74 -7.74 -1.42 -22.22
CA ARG A 74 -8.17 -2.83 -22.30
C ARG A 74 -7.89 -3.63 -21.03
N LEU A 75 -6.86 -3.26 -20.27
CA LEU A 75 -6.49 -3.94 -19.02
C LEU A 75 -7.24 -3.41 -17.80
N ARG A 76 -7.94 -2.28 -17.91
CA ARG A 76 -8.86 -1.77 -16.87
C ARG A 76 -9.81 -2.85 -16.33
N PRO A 77 -10.59 -3.58 -17.17
CA PRO A 77 -11.48 -4.63 -16.67
C PRO A 77 -10.75 -5.75 -15.92
N LEU A 78 -9.51 -6.09 -16.29
CA LEU A 78 -8.71 -7.09 -15.55
C LEU A 78 -8.38 -6.59 -14.14
N MET A 79 -7.99 -5.32 -14.00
CA MET A 79 -7.72 -4.71 -12.70
C MET A 79 -8.98 -4.67 -11.81
N PHE A 80 -10.14 -4.34 -12.39
CA PHE A 80 -11.41 -4.42 -11.68
C PHE A 80 -11.79 -5.86 -11.32
N GLY A 81 -11.46 -6.83 -12.17
CA GLY A 81 -11.63 -8.26 -11.89
C GLY A 81 -10.79 -8.73 -10.70
N LEU A 82 -9.55 -8.27 -10.56
CA LEU A 82 -8.70 -8.55 -9.40
C LEU A 82 -9.31 -8.01 -8.10
N ILE A 83 -9.80 -6.76 -8.13
CA ILE A 83 -10.47 -6.14 -6.97
C ILE A 83 -11.74 -6.93 -6.60
N LEU A 84 -12.58 -7.22 -7.60
CA LEU A 84 -13.80 -8.02 -7.39
C LEU A 84 -13.49 -9.43 -6.91
N GLY A 85 -12.37 -10.03 -7.33
CA GLY A 85 -11.91 -11.34 -6.88
C GLY A 85 -11.60 -11.37 -5.39
N GLU A 86 -10.90 -10.37 -4.87
CA GLU A 86 -10.62 -10.22 -3.44
C GLU A 86 -11.91 -10.17 -2.60
N PHE A 87 -12.86 -9.31 -3.01
CA PHE A 87 -14.16 -9.21 -2.34
C PHE A 87 -14.98 -10.49 -2.47
N SER A 88 -14.98 -11.12 -3.64
CA SER A 88 -15.71 -12.36 -3.89
C SER A 88 -15.15 -13.49 -3.02
N GLN A 89 -13.84 -13.57 -2.82
CA GLN A 89 -13.21 -14.53 -1.92
C GLN A 89 -13.68 -14.33 -0.47
N ALA A 90 -13.77 -13.08 0.00
CA ALA A 90 -14.29 -12.77 1.33
C ALA A 90 -15.77 -13.20 1.48
N VAL A 91 -16.61 -12.92 0.48
CA VAL A 91 -18.02 -13.32 0.48
C VAL A 91 -18.18 -14.85 0.43
N LEU A 92 -17.37 -15.54 -0.36
CA LEU A 92 -17.38 -17.01 -0.46
C LEU A 92 -17.06 -17.65 0.89
N TRP A 93 -15.98 -17.23 1.55
CA TRP A 93 -15.61 -17.75 2.87
C TRP A 93 -16.63 -17.40 3.95
N ALA A 94 -17.17 -16.18 3.95
CA ALA A 94 -18.24 -15.79 4.86
C ALA A 94 -19.47 -16.70 4.71
N THR A 95 -19.89 -16.97 3.47
CA THR A 95 -21.03 -17.84 3.17
C THR A 95 -20.78 -19.28 3.62
N ILE A 96 -19.60 -19.83 3.32
CA ILE A 96 -19.22 -21.20 3.73
C ILE A 96 -19.21 -21.32 5.26
N SER A 97 -18.61 -20.35 5.96
CA SER A 97 -18.56 -20.35 7.43
C SER A 97 -19.95 -20.27 8.06
N GLY A 98 -20.86 -19.47 7.48
CA GLY A 98 -22.24 -19.35 7.94
C GLY A 98 -23.04 -20.64 7.77
N ILE A 99 -22.86 -21.35 6.65
CA ILE A 99 -23.57 -22.61 6.37
C ILE A 99 -23.04 -23.74 7.26
N TRP A 100 -21.71 -23.85 7.42
CA TRP A 100 -21.08 -24.99 8.11
C TRP A 100 -20.84 -24.77 9.60
N ARG A 101 -21.20 -23.59 10.16
CA ARG A 101 -20.94 -23.18 11.55
C ARG A 101 -19.47 -23.38 11.97
N THR A 102 -18.55 -23.35 11.02
CA THR A 102 -17.12 -23.44 11.27
C THR A 102 -16.59 -22.05 11.62
N PRO A 103 -15.61 -21.92 12.54
CA PRO A 103 -15.00 -20.64 12.82
C PRO A 103 -14.39 -20.10 11.53
N ALA A 104 -14.75 -18.85 11.18
CA ALA A 104 -14.19 -18.19 10.01
C ALA A 104 -12.66 -18.18 10.14
N PRO A 105 -11.91 -18.52 9.08
CA PRO A 105 -10.47 -18.46 9.12
C PRO A 105 -10.02 -17.04 9.48
N PHE A 106 -8.99 -16.93 10.31
CA PHE A 106 -8.47 -15.64 10.74
C PHE A 106 -7.95 -14.88 9.52
N PHE A 107 -8.68 -13.84 9.11
CA PHE A 107 -8.23 -12.89 8.11
C PHE A 107 -7.49 -11.78 8.86
N PRO A 108 -6.16 -11.60 8.64
CA PRO A 108 -5.45 -10.44 9.14
C PRO A 108 -5.91 -9.21 8.35
N TRP A 109 -7.04 -8.65 8.78
CA TRP A 109 -7.50 -7.34 8.35
C TRP A 109 -6.55 -6.26 8.89
N PRO A 110 -6.43 -5.10 8.21
CA PRO A 110 -6.17 -3.84 8.91
C PRO A 110 -7.30 -3.52 9.89
#